data_AF-A0A953BA82-F1
#
_entry.id   AF-A0A953BA82-F1
#
_cell.length_a   1.000
_cell.length_b   1.000
_cell.length_c   1.000
_cell.angle_alpha   90.00
_cell.angle_beta   90.00
_cell.angle_gamma   90.00
#
_symmetry.space_group_name_H-M   'P 1'
#
loop_
_entity.id
_entity.type
_entity.pdbx_description
1 polymer ?
#
loop_
_entity_poly.entity_id
_entity_poly.type
_entity_poly.pdbx_seq_one_letter_code
_entity_poly.pdbx_strand_id
1 'polypeptide(L)'
;MHNVEGMHHVRIAFVVLLGWFCCVTLVLGLAVAEAATIENSKAIKVEKLLTLIRVSELESEYDSLTQKYVSEYEQQIRKSIASTYPDLAGEKKKEIERLLDAFLKDIRKSIGQVETLHDHLKHAYSRSFREDELDRLIAHYSSPVGEKDAGMKKSAAIEYNKLWTAQFMNQYKARVEKLFQVIAVVAKSKGKQGA
;
A
#
# COMPACT_ATOMS: atom_id res chain seq x y z
N MET A 1 29.47 -66.88 28.92
CA MET A 1 29.40 -66.16 27.64
C MET A 1 27.98 -66.30 27.08
N HIS A 2 27.07 -65.42 27.48
CA HIS A 2 25.74 -65.28 26.85
C HIS A 2 25.57 -63.80 26.52
N ASN A 3 25.80 -63.42 25.26
CA ASN A 3 25.56 -62.03 24.83
C ASN A 3 25.35 -61.93 23.31
N VAL A 4 24.55 -62.83 22.73
CA VAL A 4 24.28 -62.82 21.27
C VAL A 4 22.79 -62.56 20.95
N GLU A 5 21.87 -62.87 21.86
CA GLU A 5 20.42 -62.65 21.62
C GLU A 5 19.99 -61.17 21.73
N GLY A 6 20.65 -60.36 22.57
CA GLY A 6 20.32 -58.93 22.71
C GLY A 6 20.66 -58.08 21.48
N MET A 7 21.62 -58.53 20.65
CA MET A 7 22.13 -57.72 19.53
C MET A 7 21.21 -57.75 18.29
N HIS A 8 20.43 -58.83 18.11
CA HIS A 8 19.47 -58.94 17.01
C HIS A 8 18.23 -58.08 17.24
N HIS A 9 17.69 -58.04 18.46
CA HIS A 9 16.52 -57.20 18.78
C HIS A 9 16.84 -55.70 18.71
N VAL A 10 18.04 -55.29 19.15
CA VAL A 10 18.49 -53.89 19.06
C VAL A 10 18.69 -53.47 17.60
N ARG A 11 19.26 -54.33 16.74
CA ARG A 11 19.41 -54.02 15.30
C ARG A 11 18.08 -53.92 14.56
N ILE A 12 17.12 -54.78 14.87
CA ILE A 12 15.78 -54.74 14.25
C ILE A 12 15.02 -53.48 14.69
N ALA A 13 15.07 -53.14 15.99
CA ALA A 13 14.45 -51.91 16.50
C ALA A 13 15.07 -50.65 15.87
N PHE A 14 16.40 -50.63 15.65
CA PHE A 14 17.09 -49.51 15.03
C PHE A 14 16.70 -49.33 13.54
N VAL A 15 16.54 -50.42 12.79
CA VAL A 15 16.12 -50.38 11.38
C VAL A 15 14.68 -49.92 11.24
N VAL A 16 13.78 -50.37 12.14
CA VAL A 16 12.38 -49.92 12.17
C VAL A 16 12.28 -48.43 12.55
N LEU A 17 13.08 -47.96 13.51
CA LEU A 17 13.14 -46.54 13.89
C LEU A 17 13.73 -45.67 12.77
N LEU A 18 14.78 -46.11 12.08
CA LEU A 18 15.35 -45.38 10.93
C LEU A 18 14.37 -45.31 9.75
N GLY A 19 13.67 -46.42 9.46
CA GLY A 19 12.64 -46.48 8.44
C GLY A 19 11.46 -45.55 8.74
N TRP A 20 10.99 -45.54 9.99
CA TRP A 20 9.96 -44.61 10.46
C TRP A 20 10.40 -43.15 10.32
N PHE A 21 11.64 -42.83 10.71
CA PHE A 21 12.18 -41.48 10.61
C PHE A 21 12.30 -41.01 9.15
N CYS A 22 12.70 -41.88 8.22
CA CYS A 22 12.72 -41.59 6.77
C CYS A 22 11.31 -41.40 6.17
N CYS A 23 10.30 -42.15 6.64
CA CYS A 23 8.92 -41.96 6.17
C CYS A 23 8.36 -40.62 6.64
N VAL A 24 8.63 -40.22 7.88
CA VAL A 24 8.16 -38.92 8.42
C VAL A 24 8.82 -37.74 7.69
N THR A 25 10.12 -37.81 7.36
CA THR A 25 10.80 -36.74 6.61
C THR A 25 10.35 -36.65 5.15
N LEU A 26 10.06 -37.77 4.49
CA LEU A 26 9.52 -37.78 3.13
C LEU A 26 8.09 -37.21 3.07
N VAL A 27 7.23 -37.56 4.03
CA VAL A 27 5.86 -37.03 4.09
C VAL A 27 5.85 -35.54 4.42
N LEU A 28 6.72 -35.07 5.32
CA LEU A 28 6.90 -33.65 5.60
C LEU A 28 7.46 -32.88 4.40
N GLY A 29 8.46 -33.44 3.69
CA GLY A 29 9.05 -32.83 2.50
C GLY A 29 8.06 -32.70 1.35
N LEU A 30 7.23 -33.72 1.12
CA LEU A 30 6.18 -33.70 0.10
C LEU A 30 5.09 -32.67 0.44
N ALA A 31 4.65 -32.61 1.70
CA ALA A 31 3.64 -31.65 2.16
C ALA A 31 4.11 -30.19 2.04
N VAL A 32 5.40 -29.93 2.30
CA VAL A 32 5.98 -28.58 2.14
C VAL A 32 6.08 -28.18 0.67
N ALA A 33 6.50 -29.10 -0.21
CA ALA A 33 6.56 -28.83 -1.64
C ALA A 33 5.17 -28.60 -2.26
N GLU A 34 4.17 -29.36 -1.83
CA GLU A 34 2.79 -29.24 -2.28
C GLU A 34 2.16 -27.92 -1.79
N ALA A 35 2.39 -27.56 -0.52
CA ALA A 35 1.96 -26.27 0.04
C ALA A 35 2.58 -25.08 -0.70
N ALA A 36 3.87 -25.12 -1.01
CA ALA A 36 4.55 -24.06 -1.76
C ALA A 36 4.04 -23.93 -3.21
N THR A 37 3.70 -25.06 -3.84
CA THR A 37 3.14 -25.07 -5.20
C THR A 37 1.73 -24.49 -5.23
N ILE A 38 0.90 -24.83 -4.23
CA ILE A 38 -0.46 -24.28 -4.07
C ILE A 38 -0.41 -22.78 -3.76
N GLU A 39 0.49 -22.33 -2.87
CA GLU A 39 0.65 -20.92 -2.53
C GLU A 39 1.02 -20.09 -3.77
N ASN A 40 1.91 -20.61 -4.62
CA ASN A 40 2.31 -19.95 -5.85
C ASN A 40 1.16 -19.89 -6.88
N SER A 41 0.43 -21.00 -7.09
CA SER A 41 -0.75 -21.04 -7.96
C SER A 41 -1.82 -20.03 -7.51
N LYS A 42 -2.07 -19.96 -6.19
CA LYS A 42 -3.01 -19.02 -5.60
C LYS A 42 -2.60 -17.58 -5.82
N ALA A 43 -1.32 -17.24 -5.62
CA ALA A 43 -0.80 -15.90 -5.84
C ALA A 43 -1.00 -15.46 -7.30
N ILE A 44 -0.72 -16.33 -8.27
CA ILE A 44 -0.94 -16.05 -9.71
C ILE A 44 -2.42 -15.77 -10.01
N LYS A 45 -3.33 -16.56 -9.42
CA LYS A 45 -4.78 -16.37 -9.59
C LYS A 45 -5.24 -15.04 -9.00
N VAL A 46 -4.74 -14.67 -7.82
CA VAL A 46 -5.04 -13.37 -7.21
C VAL A 46 -4.56 -12.23 -8.11
N GLU A 47 -3.32 -12.28 -8.61
CA GLU A 47 -2.80 -11.25 -9.53
C GLU A 47 -3.67 -11.09 -10.79
N LYS A 48 -4.09 -12.22 -11.36
CA LYS A 48 -4.99 -12.21 -12.52
C LYS A 48 -6.34 -11.57 -12.16
N LEU A 49 -6.89 -11.88 -10.99
CA LEU A 49 -8.14 -11.27 -10.53
C LEU A 49 -7.99 -9.76 -10.31
N LEU A 50 -6.91 -9.30 -9.68
CA LEU A 50 -6.65 -7.86 -9.45
C LEU A 50 -6.53 -7.10 -10.78
N THR A 51 -5.94 -7.74 -11.79
CA THR A 51 -5.89 -7.22 -13.16
C THR A 51 -7.30 -7.08 -13.75
N LEU A 52 -8.13 -8.13 -13.66
CA LEU A 52 -9.48 -8.13 -14.22
C LEU A 52 -10.41 -7.09 -13.56
N ILE A 53 -10.25 -6.87 -12.25
CA ILE A 53 -11.02 -5.84 -11.52
C ILE A 53 -10.39 -4.44 -11.60
N ARG A 54 -9.32 -4.29 -12.39
CA ARG A 54 -8.68 -3.00 -12.75
C ARG A 54 -8.12 -2.21 -11.57
N VAL A 55 -7.47 -2.91 -10.62
CA VAL A 55 -6.87 -2.26 -9.44
C VAL A 55 -5.80 -1.24 -9.82
N SER A 56 -4.92 -1.56 -10.77
CA SER A 56 -3.86 -0.65 -11.21
C SER A 56 -4.39 0.64 -11.85
N GLU A 57 -5.50 0.54 -12.60
CA GLU A 57 -6.19 1.73 -13.13
C GLU A 57 -6.75 2.59 -11.99
N LEU A 58 -7.33 1.97 -10.95
CA LEU A 58 -7.87 2.68 -9.80
C LEU A 58 -6.77 3.39 -8.99
N GLU A 59 -5.62 2.74 -8.80
CA GLU A 59 -4.45 3.34 -8.14
C GLU A 59 -3.91 4.54 -8.92
N SER A 60 -3.77 4.40 -10.25
CA SER A 60 -3.31 5.49 -11.10
C SER A 60 -4.25 6.70 -11.06
N GLU A 61 -5.57 6.47 -11.07
CA GLU A 61 -6.57 7.53 -10.94
C GLU A 61 -6.51 8.20 -9.55
N TYR A 62 -6.29 7.42 -8.49
CA TYR A 62 -6.12 7.95 -7.13
C TYR A 62 -4.87 8.83 -7.00
N ASP A 63 -3.75 8.39 -7.57
CA ASP A 63 -2.50 9.16 -7.59
C ASP A 63 -2.67 10.47 -8.37
N SER A 64 -3.28 10.39 -9.56
CA SER A 64 -3.60 11.57 -10.39
C SER A 64 -4.50 12.56 -9.65
N LEU A 65 -5.56 12.06 -9.01
CA LEU A 65 -6.48 12.88 -8.22
C LEU A 65 -5.76 13.56 -7.05
N THR A 66 -4.93 12.81 -6.32
CA THR A 66 -4.12 13.32 -5.22
C THR A 66 -3.16 14.42 -5.68
N GLN A 67 -2.43 14.19 -6.78
CA GLN A 67 -1.51 15.18 -7.35
C GLN A 67 -2.23 16.44 -7.78
N LYS A 68 -3.41 16.31 -8.41
CA LYS A 68 -4.24 17.44 -8.81
C LYS A 68 -4.65 18.28 -7.58
N TYR A 69 -5.19 17.64 -6.55
CA TYR A 69 -5.62 18.34 -5.33
C TYR A 69 -4.47 19.03 -4.61
N VAL A 70 -3.32 18.35 -4.47
CA VAL A 70 -2.14 18.97 -3.84
C VAL A 70 -1.64 20.17 -4.65
N SER A 71 -1.67 20.11 -5.99
CA SER A 71 -1.24 21.21 -6.86
C SER A 71 -2.19 22.41 -6.77
N GLU A 72 -3.50 22.17 -6.80
CA GLU A 72 -4.51 23.21 -6.60
C GLU A 72 -4.35 23.88 -5.22
N TYR A 73 -4.07 23.09 -4.19
CA TYR A 73 -3.86 23.57 -2.83
C TYR A 73 -2.59 24.39 -2.69
N GLU A 74 -1.48 23.96 -3.30
CA GLU A 74 -0.24 24.71 -3.39
C GLU A 74 -0.48 26.09 -4.03
N GLN A 75 -1.18 26.12 -5.17
CA GLN A 75 -1.46 27.38 -5.87
C GLN A 75 -2.30 28.35 -5.01
N GLN A 76 -3.29 27.83 -4.29
CA GLN A 76 -4.11 28.64 -3.37
C GLN A 76 -3.29 29.23 -2.23
N ILE A 77 -2.43 28.42 -1.58
CA ILE A 77 -1.57 28.89 -0.49
C ILE A 77 -0.60 29.95 -1.01
N ARG A 78 0.09 29.70 -2.14
CA ARG A 78 1.01 30.65 -2.76
C ARG A 78 0.33 31.99 -3.07
N LYS A 79 -0.87 31.95 -3.67
CA LYS A 79 -1.65 33.15 -3.96
C LYS A 79 -2.00 33.93 -2.70
N SER A 80 -2.40 33.23 -1.64
CA SER A 80 -2.74 33.85 -0.35
C SER A 80 -1.52 34.45 0.36
N ILE A 81 -0.34 33.82 0.27
CA ILE A 81 0.91 34.38 0.79
C ILE A 81 1.27 35.65 0.03
N ALA A 82 1.25 35.61 -1.31
CA ALA A 82 1.58 36.75 -2.16
C ALA A 82 0.63 37.94 -1.94
N SER A 83 -0.67 37.70 -1.72
CA SER A 83 -1.62 38.77 -1.42
C SER A 83 -1.47 39.35 -0.02
N THR A 84 -1.06 38.53 0.96
CA THR A 84 -0.91 38.96 2.36
C THR A 84 0.43 39.66 2.60
N TYR A 85 1.47 39.26 1.88
CA TYR A 85 2.84 39.77 2.02
C TYR A 85 3.40 40.19 0.65
N PRO A 86 2.87 41.27 0.02
CA PRO A 86 3.28 41.67 -1.33
C PRO A 86 4.75 42.10 -1.41
N ASP A 87 5.30 42.63 -0.32
CA ASP A 87 6.69 43.15 -0.26
C ASP A 87 7.71 42.09 0.20
N LEU A 88 7.34 40.81 0.20
CA LEU A 88 8.19 39.72 0.67
C LEU A 88 9.37 39.49 -0.28
N ALA A 89 10.58 39.82 0.16
CA ALA A 89 11.80 39.70 -0.64
C ALA A 89 12.99 39.09 0.13
N GLY A 90 14.05 38.77 -0.61
CA GLY A 90 15.33 38.29 -0.06
C GLY A 90 15.22 36.98 0.74
N GLU A 91 15.94 36.91 1.84
CA GLU A 91 16.03 35.71 2.68
C GLU A 91 14.69 35.30 3.31
N LYS A 92 13.79 36.26 3.60
CA LYS A 92 12.45 35.95 4.11
C LYS A 92 11.60 35.21 3.09
N LYS A 93 11.69 35.61 1.81
CA LYS A 93 11.02 34.91 0.72
C LYS A 93 11.54 33.48 0.58
N LYS A 94 12.86 33.30 0.57
CA LYS A 94 13.48 31.97 0.50
C LYS A 94 13.05 31.07 1.66
N GLU A 95 13.01 31.59 2.88
CA GLU A 95 12.61 30.81 4.05
C GLU A 95 11.12 30.42 4.01
N ILE A 96 10.24 31.32 3.56
CA ILE A 96 8.82 31.02 3.40
C ILE A 96 8.59 29.97 2.30
N GLU A 97 9.32 30.06 1.18
CA GLU A 97 9.30 29.04 0.13
C GLU A 97 9.76 27.68 0.66
N ARG A 98 10.85 27.65 1.45
CA ARG A 98 11.34 26.42 2.08
C ARG A 98 10.32 25.79 3.04
N LEU A 99 9.63 26.62 3.82
CA LEU A 99 8.57 26.16 4.73
C LEU A 99 7.36 25.60 3.96
N LEU A 100 6.98 26.25 2.86
CA LEU A 100 5.91 25.78 1.99
C LEU A 100 6.27 24.43 1.34
N ASP A 101 7.48 24.31 0.79
CA ASP A 101 7.95 23.06 0.17
C ASP A 101 7.99 21.91 1.19
N ALA A 102 8.48 22.18 2.40
CA ALA A 102 8.47 21.20 3.49
C ALA A 102 7.04 20.77 3.87
N PHE A 103 6.12 21.73 3.94
CA PHE A 103 4.71 21.48 4.23
C PHE A 103 4.05 20.62 3.14
N LEU A 104 4.24 20.95 1.87
CA LEU A 104 3.68 20.20 0.74
C LEU A 104 4.26 18.79 0.64
N LYS A 105 5.56 18.63 0.91
CA LYS A 105 6.19 17.31 1.00
C LYS A 105 5.55 16.47 2.10
N ASP A 106 5.27 17.06 3.26
CA ASP A 106 4.62 16.36 4.36
C ASP A 106 3.16 16.00 4.05
N ILE A 107 2.41 16.88 3.35
CA ILE A 107 1.07 16.54 2.83
C ILE A 107 1.15 15.34 1.90
N ARG A 108 2.00 15.39 0.86
CA ARG A 108 2.16 14.29 -0.11
C ARG A 108 2.50 12.98 0.59
N LYS A 109 3.42 13.03 1.56
CA LYS A 109 3.78 11.86 2.37
C LYS A 109 2.59 11.34 3.18
N SER A 110 1.83 12.22 3.84
CA SER A 110 0.68 11.80 4.65
C SER A 110 -0.45 11.18 3.85
N ILE A 111 -0.59 11.57 2.57
CA ILE A 111 -1.58 10.98 1.66
C ILE A 111 -1.05 9.68 1.04
N GLY A 112 0.22 9.63 0.64
CA GLY A 112 0.84 8.48 -0.02
C GLY A 112 1.42 7.38 0.89
N GLN A 113 1.17 7.43 2.21
CA GLN A 113 1.69 6.44 3.17
C GLN A 113 0.81 5.19 3.36
N VAL A 114 -0.23 5.03 2.54
CA VAL A 114 -1.06 3.82 2.55
C VAL A 114 -0.32 2.72 1.78
N GLU A 115 -0.29 1.50 2.32
CA GLU A 115 0.08 0.29 1.55
C GLU A 115 -0.63 0.33 0.19
N THR A 116 0.03 -0.08 -0.90
CA THR A 116 -0.61 -0.04 -2.22
C THR A 116 -1.92 -0.81 -2.14
N LEU A 117 -2.97 -0.28 -2.77
CA LEU A 117 -4.26 -0.96 -2.78
C LEU A 117 -4.10 -2.36 -3.38
N HIS A 118 -3.21 -2.50 -4.36
CA HIS A 118 -2.80 -3.78 -4.94
C HIS A 118 -2.25 -4.75 -3.89
N ASP A 119 -1.24 -4.38 -3.11
CA ASP A 119 -0.65 -5.26 -2.09
C ASP A 119 -1.67 -5.62 -1.01
N HIS A 120 -2.44 -4.64 -0.55
CA HIS A 120 -3.47 -4.85 0.46
C HIS A 120 -4.53 -5.85 -0.01
N LEU A 121 -5.06 -5.64 -1.22
CA LEU A 121 -6.04 -6.55 -1.82
C LEU A 121 -5.41 -7.90 -2.12
N LYS A 122 -4.17 -7.96 -2.60
CA LYS A 122 -3.48 -9.22 -2.83
C LYS A 122 -3.44 -10.07 -1.58
N HIS A 123 -3.08 -9.48 -0.43
CA HIS A 123 -3.09 -10.17 0.85
C HIS A 123 -4.51 -10.59 1.27
N ALA A 124 -5.48 -9.68 1.16
CA ALA A 124 -6.87 -9.94 1.53
C ALA A 124 -7.50 -11.07 0.71
N TYR A 125 -7.34 -11.07 -0.62
CA TYR A 125 -7.85 -12.12 -1.51
C TYR A 125 -7.13 -13.45 -1.27
N SER A 126 -5.80 -13.42 -1.09
CA SER A 126 -5.02 -14.62 -0.79
C SER A 126 -5.44 -15.27 0.53
N ARG A 127 -5.87 -14.49 1.52
CA ARG A 127 -6.35 -15.03 2.81
C ARG A 127 -7.81 -15.49 2.75
N SER A 128 -8.66 -14.79 2.01
CA SER A 128 -10.12 -14.92 2.14
C SER A 128 -10.75 -15.92 1.18
N PHE A 129 -10.10 -16.23 0.07
CA PHE A 129 -10.66 -17.11 -0.95
C PHE A 129 -9.83 -18.37 -1.12
N ARG A 130 -10.47 -19.49 -1.40
CA ARG A 130 -9.83 -20.72 -1.85
C ARG A 130 -9.53 -20.65 -3.35
N GLU A 131 -8.70 -21.56 -3.86
CA GLU A 131 -8.35 -21.58 -5.28
C GLU A 131 -9.56 -21.77 -6.21
N ASP A 132 -10.52 -22.62 -5.82
CA ASP A 132 -11.73 -22.87 -6.61
C ASP A 132 -12.65 -21.65 -6.65
N GLU A 133 -12.66 -20.85 -5.59
CA GLU A 133 -13.39 -19.59 -5.51
C GLU A 133 -12.73 -18.52 -6.36
N LEU A 134 -11.40 -18.45 -6.34
CA LEU A 134 -10.63 -17.55 -7.21
C LEU A 134 -10.87 -17.88 -8.68
N ASP A 135 -10.92 -19.16 -9.06
CA ASP A 135 -11.24 -19.57 -10.43
C ASP A 135 -12.64 -19.11 -10.87
N ARG A 136 -13.63 -19.22 -9.98
CA ARG A 136 -14.99 -18.71 -10.23
C ARG A 136 -15.03 -17.20 -10.37
N LEU A 137 -14.32 -16.46 -9.52
CA LEU A 137 -14.21 -15.01 -9.61
C LEU A 137 -13.53 -14.58 -10.91
N ILE A 138 -12.43 -15.25 -11.28
CA ILE A 138 -11.73 -15.00 -12.54
C ILE A 138 -12.67 -15.28 -13.71
N ALA A 139 -13.39 -16.40 -13.72
CA ALA A 139 -14.34 -16.73 -14.78
C ALA A 139 -15.45 -15.67 -14.89
N HIS A 140 -15.98 -15.21 -13.76
CA HIS A 140 -16.97 -14.14 -13.72
C HIS A 140 -16.43 -12.84 -14.33
N TYR A 141 -15.31 -12.32 -13.82
CA TYR A 141 -14.73 -11.06 -14.29
C TYR A 141 -14.11 -11.14 -15.70
N SER A 142 -13.89 -12.35 -16.23
CA SER A 142 -13.52 -12.57 -17.63
C SER A 142 -14.73 -12.55 -18.58
N SER A 143 -15.96 -12.58 -18.06
CA SER A 143 -17.19 -12.53 -18.88
C SER A 143 -17.57 -11.08 -19.23
N PRO A 144 -18.37 -10.84 -20.28
CA PRO A 144 -18.84 -9.49 -20.62
C PRO A 144 -19.58 -8.78 -19.49
N VAL A 145 -20.34 -9.54 -18.69
CA VAL A 145 -21.06 -8.99 -17.53
C VAL A 145 -20.09 -8.61 -16.41
N GLY A 146 -19.09 -9.45 -16.15
CA GLY A 146 -18.07 -9.16 -15.14
C GLY A 146 -17.14 -8.01 -15.53
N GLU A 147 -16.79 -7.88 -16.80
CA GLU A 147 -16.05 -6.71 -17.29
C GLU A 147 -16.84 -5.41 -17.07
N LYS A 148 -18.14 -5.43 -17.40
CA LYS A 148 -19.03 -4.29 -17.14
C LYS A 148 -19.13 -3.97 -15.65
N ASP A 149 -19.25 -4.99 -14.79
CA ASP A 149 -19.28 -4.82 -13.33
C ASP A 149 -17.98 -4.22 -12.79
N ALA A 150 -16.82 -4.72 -13.22
CA ALA A 150 -15.52 -4.15 -12.86
C ALA A 150 -15.41 -2.68 -13.29
N GLY A 151 -15.86 -2.34 -14.50
CA GLY A 151 -15.91 -0.96 -14.98
C GLY A 151 -16.80 -0.06 -14.11
N MET A 152 -18.01 -0.51 -13.77
CA MET A 152 -18.94 0.25 -12.93
C MET A 152 -18.39 0.44 -11.51
N LYS A 153 -17.83 -0.61 -10.90
CA LYS A 153 -17.21 -0.54 -9.57
C LYS A 153 -16.01 0.40 -9.55
N LYS A 154 -15.18 0.38 -10.59
CA LYS A 154 -14.08 1.35 -10.76
C LYS A 154 -14.62 2.78 -10.78
N SER A 155 -15.62 3.06 -11.62
CA SER A 155 -16.24 4.39 -11.68
C SER A 155 -16.83 4.83 -10.35
N ALA A 156 -17.54 3.94 -9.64
CA ALA A 156 -18.09 4.23 -8.33
C ALA A 156 -16.99 4.52 -7.29
N ALA A 157 -15.90 3.73 -7.29
CA ALA A 157 -14.76 3.94 -6.42
C ALA A 157 -14.07 5.29 -6.68
N ILE A 158 -13.93 5.69 -7.95
CA ILE A 158 -13.39 7.00 -8.32
C ILE A 158 -14.28 8.13 -7.79
N GLU A 159 -15.60 8.05 -7.98
CA GLU A 159 -16.53 9.07 -7.46
C GLU A 159 -16.51 9.15 -5.93
N TYR A 160 -16.46 8.00 -5.26
CA TYR A 160 -16.29 7.95 -3.80
C TYR A 160 -14.98 8.60 -3.36
N ASN A 161 -13.87 8.30 -4.05
CA ASN A 161 -12.56 8.90 -3.75
C ASN A 161 -12.55 10.43 -3.98
N LYS A 162 -13.25 10.95 -4.99
CA LYS A 162 -13.43 12.40 -5.17
C LYS A 162 -14.13 13.03 -3.97
N LEU A 163 -15.23 12.44 -3.52
CA LEU A 163 -15.98 12.92 -2.36
C LEU A 163 -15.11 12.87 -1.09
N TRP A 164 -14.45 11.74 -0.87
CA TRP A 164 -13.62 11.52 0.30
C TRP A 164 -12.42 12.47 0.34
N THR A 165 -11.70 12.62 -0.78
CA THR A 165 -10.57 13.55 -0.87
C THR A 165 -11.02 14.99 -0.60
N ALA A 166 -12.16 15.43 -1.14
CA ALA A 166 -12.70 16.75 -0.85
C ALA A 166 -12.98 16.96 0.65
N GLN A 167 -13.52 15.95 1.34
CA GLN A 167 -13.76 15.99 2.78
C GLN A 167 -12.46 15.93 3.60
N PHE A 168 -11.51 15.08 3.19
CA PHE A 168 -10.22 14.90 3.84
C PHE A 168 -9.37 16.18 3.76
N MET A 169 -9.47 16.94 2.66
CA MET A 169 -8.82 18.25 2.53
C MET A 169 -9.28 19.28 3.58
N ASN A 170 -10.51 19.16 4.12
CA ASN A 170 -10.93 20.01 5.25
C ASN A 170 -10.10 19.76 6.51
N GLN A 171 -9.55 18.56 6.70
CA GLN A 171 -8.69 18.25 7.84
C GLN A 171 -7.33 18.95 7.75
N TYR A 172 -6.88 19.29 6.54
CA TYR A 172 -5.63 20.05 6.33
C TYR A 172 -5.78 21.54 6.61
N LYS A 173 -7.02 22.05 6.79
CA LYS A 173 -7.27 23.45 7.11
C LYS A 173 -6.51 23.92 8.35
N ALA A 174 -6.56 23.15 9.45
CA ALA A 174 -5.83 23.47 10.67
C ALA A 174 -4.30 23.46 10.47
N ARG A 175 -3.81 22.57 9.61
CA ARG A 175 -2.38 22.48 9.28
C ARG A 175 -1.93 23.68 8.45
N VAL A 176 -2.77 24.16 7.54
CA VAL A 176 -2.55 25.40 6.78
C VAL A 176 -2.61 26.63 7.65
N GLU A 177 -3.57 26.73 8.57
CA GLU A 177 -3.64 27.83 9.53
C GLU A 177 -2.34 27.93 10.34
N LYS A 178 -1.80 26.78 10.79
CA LYS A 178 -0.50 26.72 11.45
C LYS A 178 0.65 27.15 10.55
N LEU A 179 0.66 26.78 9.27
CA LEU A 179 1.64 27.26 8.29
C LEU A 179 1.58 28.80 8.19
N PHE A 180 0.39 29.38 8.05
CA PHE A 180 0.23 30.84 7.98
C PHE A 180 0.69 31.56 9.24
N GLN A 181 0.49 30.98 10.44
CA GLN A 181 1.03 31.52 11.68
C GLN A 181 2.56 31.57 11.67
N VAL A 182 3.22 30.49 11.23
CA VAL A 182 4.69 30.45 11.12
C VAL A 182 5.19 31.45 10.08
N ILE A 183 4.55 31.51 8.91
CA ILE A 183 4.87 32.49 7.86
C ILE A 183 4.73 33.91 8.39
N ALA A 184 3.69 34.22 9.18
CA ALA A 184 3.50 35.53 9.78
C ALA A 184 4.64 35.92 10.72
N VAL A 185 5.16 34.97 11.51
CA VAL A 185 6.32 35.19 12.38
C VAL A 185 7.58 35.49 11.54
N VAL A 186 7.83 34.70 10.49
CA VAL A 186 8.99 34.90 9.60
C VAL A 186 8.92 36.25 8.89
N ALA A 187 7.75 36.60 8.34
CA ALA A 187 7.52 37.86 7.65
C ALA A 187 7.77 39.07 8.57
N LYS A 188 7.30 39.00 9.83
CA LYS A 188 7.43 40.07 10.84
C LYS A 188 8.79 40.11 11.56
N SER A 189 9.59 39.05 11.49
CA SER A 189 10.90 39.03 12.14
C SER A 189 11.80 40.18 11.65
N LYS A 190 12.42 40.92 12.57
CA LYS A 190 13.45 41.90 12.19
C LYS A 190 14.68 41.11 11.73
N GLY A 191 15.13 41.36 10.50
CA GLY A 191 16.26 40.63 9.93
C GLY A 191 17.50 40.80 10.81
N LYS A 192 18.14 39.70 11.20
CA LYS A 192 19.57 39.72 11.55
C LYS A 192 20.31 40.00 10.24
N GLN A 193 20.47 41.27 9.89
CA GLN A 193 21.50 41.67 8.94
C GLN A 193 22.83 41.33 9.60
N GLY A 194 23.59 40.42 8.98
CA GLY A 194 24.92 40.07 9.43
C GLY A 194 25.78 41.33 9.53
N ALA A 195 26.34 41.55 10.71
CA ALA A 195 27.50 42.39 10.92
C ALA A 195 28.75 41.62 10.48
#